data_AF-D6PJQ8-F1
#
_entry.id   AF-D6PJQ8-F1
#
_cell.length_a   1.000
_cell.length_b   1.000
_cell.length_c   1.000
_cell.angle_alpha   90.00
_cell.angle_beta   90.00
_cell.angle_gamma   90.00
#
_symmetry.space_group_name_H-M   'P 1'
#
loop_
_entity.id
_entity.type
_entity.pdbx_description
1 polymer ?
#
loop_
_entity_poly.entity_id
_entity_poly.type
_entity_poly.pdbx_seq_one_letter_code
_entity_poly.pdbx_strand_id
1 'polypeptide(L)'
;MVVKSATKKKLMDMLVPEEFAHKLADDRKWDDVKVLTAQEIAQFCETDSDTAARIHGIITGANSSNRDSTGDANSATTSVRLRRGTRRRRTAKTVQELESYNPEIKLATYVDDLADDAVFKSIESAAESLGAIFSQQTIHDLTEAVHDREKTKLTKKQAEALVTEAAKAQKMAKIDPYEAAGIITAQSIGEPGTQMTMRTFHYAGVATVNVTQGLPRIIEIVDARKVPNTPTMTIRLEGEKSTSPDAARKLAASIEITTTANIADIETDVTQRRLVLKLKKGNLKQKGMTPAEVKDKLERALRLYVEADKEKNPSVLTLIPGIQTEEDMKTLAENPPSYTELLQLEDKIRDMRLKGVPNVERANVQLD
;
A
#
# COMPACT_ATOMS: atom_id res chain seq x y z
N MET A 1 -43.28 -6.81 -2.51
CA MET A 1 -43.00 -5.90 -3.65
C MET A 1 -41.52 -5.53 -3.58
N VAL A 2 -40.74 -5.60 -4.67
CA VAL A 2 -39.27 -5.51 -4.58
C VAL A 2 -38.80 -4.06 -4.72
N VAL A 3 -38.40 -3.44 -3.62
CA VAL A 3 -37.57 -2.23 -3.62
C VAL A 3 -36.29 -2.55 -2.86
N LYS A 4 -35.27 -3.07 -3.56
CA LYS A 4 -33.91 -3.20 -3.01
C LYS A 4 -33.33 -1.79 -2.90
N SER A 5 -33.61 -1.12 -1.79
CA SER A 5 -33.31 0.29 -1.60
C SER A 5 -31.81 0.56 -1.70
N ALA A 6 -31.44 1.64 -2.38
CA ALA A 6 -30.06 2.12 -2.43
C ALA A 6 -29.51 2.39 -1.00
N THR A 7 -30.41 2.77 -0.08
CA THR A 7 -30.17 2.87 1.37
C THR A 7 -29.62 1.57 1.96
N LYS A 8 -30.26 0.41 1.76
CA LYS A 8 -29.78 -0.88 2.30
C LYS A 8 -28.38 -1.19 1.79
N LYS A 9 -28.16 -1.05 0.48
CA LYS A 9 -26.85 -1.32 -0.12
C LYS A 9 -25.77 -0.40 0.50
N LYS A 10 -26.05 0.90 0.60
CA LYS A 10 -25.11 1.87 1.17
C LYS A 10 -24.81 1.59 2.65
N LEU A 11 -25.78 1.12 3.44
CA LEU A 11 -25.56 0.70 4.83
C LEU A 11 -24.62 -0.53 4.92
N MET A 12 -24.81 -1.54 4.07
CA MET A 12 -23.92 -2.71 4.03
C MET A 12 -22.53 -2.37 3.48
N ASP A 13 -22.43 -1.46 2.50
CA ASP A 13 -21.14 -0.96 1.98
C ASP A 13 -20.32 -0.22 3.06
N MET A 14 -20.96 0.28 4.13
CA MET A 14 -20.31 0.88 5.32
C MET A 14 -20.16 -0.11 6.50
N LEU A 15 -20.29 -1.42 6.27
CA LEU A 15 -20.14 -2.47 7.29
C LEU A 15 -21.22 -2.49 8.39
N VAL A 16 -22.40 -1.91 8.15
CA VAL A 16 -23.57 -2.16 9.04
C VAL A 16 -24.09 -3.58 8.78
N PRO A 17 -24.28 -4.43 9.82
CA PRO A 17 -24.78 -5.80 9.65
C PRO A 17 -26.11 -5.87 8.89
N GLU A 18 -26.29 -6.90 8.04
CA GLU A 18 -27.40 -6.96 7.09
C GLU A 18 -28.80 -6.88 7.74
N GLU A 19 -28.96 -7.45 8.94
CA GLU A 19 -30.21 -7.42 9.70
C GLU A 19 -30.62 -5.97 10.06
N PHE A 20 -29.69 -5.18 10.59
CA PHE A 20 -29.92 -3.77 10.92
C PHE A 20 -29.97 -2.89 9.67
N ALA A 21 -29.17 -3.20 8.64
CA ALA A 21 -29.24 -2.53 7.35
C ALA A 21 -30.60 -2.75 6.66
N HIS A 22 -31.28 -3.89 6.91
CA HIS A 22 -32.65 -4.12 6.45
C HIS A 22 -33.65 -3.29 7.26
N LYS A 23 -33.61 -3.33 8.60
CA LYS A 23 -34.56 -2.58 9.46
C LYS A 23 -34.45 -1.05 9.25
N LEU A 24 -33.24 -0.52 9.10
CA LEU A 24 -33.02 0.93 8.90
C LEU A 24 -33.37 1.44 7.50
N ALA A 25 -33.40 0.55 6.50
CA ALA A 25 -33.65 0.89 5.11
C ALA A 25 -35.10 0.58 4.65
N ASP A 26 -35.96 0.15 5.57
CA ASP A 26 -37.37 -0.13 5.34
C ASP A 26 -38.14 1.20 5.23
N ASP A 27 -38.74 1.43 4.06
CA ASP A 27 -39.41 2.68 3.63
C ASP A 27 -38.66 4.02 3.85
N ARG A 28 -37.34 4.00 4.07
CA ARG A 28 -36.52 5.21 4.31
C ARG A 28 -35.46 5.47 3.24
N LYS A 29 -35.29 6.74 2.87
CA LYS A 29 -34.19 7.18 2.02
C LYS A 29 -32.94 7.43 2.85
N TRP A 30 -31.79 7.41 2.18
CA TRP A 30 -30.49 7.68 2.81
C TRP A 30 -30.46 9.02 3.57
N ASP A 31 -31.13 10.04 3.05
CA ASP A 31 -31.16 11.36 3.68
C ASP A 31 -31.98 11.41 4.97
N ASP A 32 -32.89 10.47 5.18
CA ASP A 32 -33.64 10.31 6.44
C ASP A 32 -32.78 9.53 7.45
N VAL A 33 -32.15 8.43 7.00
CA VAL A 33 -31.33 7.54 7.85
C VAL A 33 -30.09 8.24 8.42
N LYS A 34 -29.48 9.16 7.65
CA LYS A 34 -28.24 9.85 8.06
C LYS A 34 -28.42 10.88 9.20
N VAL A 35 -29.66 11.24 9.53
CA VAL A 35 -30.00 12.26 10.56
C VAL A 35 -30.55 11.61 11.84
N LEU A 36 -30.82 10.30 11.83
CA LEU A 36 -31.30 9.56 13.00
C LEU A 36 -30.28 9.60 14.14
N THR A 37 -30.76 9.84 15.35
CA THR A 37 -29.97 9.76 16.59
C THR A 37 -29.74 8.30 17.00
N ALA A 38 -28.76 8.06 17.88
CA ALA A 38 -28.48 6.73 18.42
C ALA A 38 -29.69 6.12 19.17
N GLN A 39 -30.52 6.93 19.82
CA GLN A 39 -31.72 6.47 20.53
C GLN A 39 -32.81 6.01 19.55
N GLU A 40 -33.03 6.75 18.46
CA GLU A 40 -33.95 6.35 17.40
C GLU A 40 -33.47 5.09 16.69
N ILE A 41 -32.15 4.96 16.44
CA ILE A 41 -31.58 3.73 15.86
C ILE A 41 -31.80 2.53 16.78
N ALA A 42 -31.65 2.67 18.10
CA ALA A 42 -31.96 1.62 19.07
C ALA A 42 -33.43 1.19 19.00
N GLN A 43 -34.34 2.17 18.92
CA GLN A 43 -35.78 1.93 18.83
C GLN A 43 -36.20 1.25 17.52
N PHE A 44 -35.61 1.63 16.38
CA PHE A 44 -35.94 1.02 15.08
C PHE A 44 -35.24 -0.32 14.81
N CYS A 45 -34.06 -0.55 15.40
CA CYS A 45 -33.35 -1.83 15.26
C CYS A 45 -33.78 -2.87 16.30
N GLU A 46 -34.43 -2.44 17.40
CA GLU A 46 -34.71 -3.24 18.60
C GLU A 46 -33.42 -3.77 19.25
N THR A 47 -32.44 -2.88 19.44
CA THR A 47 -31.09 -3.20 19.92
C THR A 47 -30.72 -2.48 21.21
N ASP A 48 -29.68 -2.98 21.87
CA ASP A 48 -29.05 -2.32 23.01
C ASP A 48 -28.40 -0.98 22.60
N SER A 49 -28.28 -0.08 23.58
CA SER A 49 -27.75 1.27 23.38
C SER A 49 -26.32 1.30 22.84
N ASP A 50 -25.50 0.29 23.14
CA ASP A 50 -24.09 0.24 22.72
C ASP A 50 -23.96 -0.22 21.26
N THR A 51 -24.79 -1.18 20.82
CA THR A 51 -24.93 -1.55 19.41
C THR A 51 -25.52 -0.41 18.58
N ALA A 52 -26.54 0.28 19.09
CA ALA A 52 -27.12 1.44 18.41
C ALA A 52 -26.13 2.62 18.31
N ALA A 53 -25.36 2.88 19.38
CA ALA A 53 -24.29 3.89 19.37
C ALA A 53 -23.17 3.53 18.38
N ARG A 54 -22.81 2.25 18.23
CA ARG A 54 -21.86 1.78 17.21
C ARG A 54 -22.39 2.00 15.79
N ILE A 55 -23.65 1.66 15.51
CA ILE A 55 -24.25 1.87 14.18
C ILE A 55 -24.37 3.38 13.87
N HIS A 56 -24.78 4.19 14.84
CA HIS A 56 -24.78 5.65 14.73
C HIS A 56 -23.37 6.20 14.47
N GLY A 57 -22.35 5.69 15.15
CA GLY A 57 -20.94 6.03 14.94
C GLY A 57 -20.43 5.69 13.54
N ILE A 58 -20.88 4.57 12.96
CA ILE A 58 -20.57 4.18 11.57
C ILE A 58 -21.24 5.16 10.58
N ILE A 59 -22.53 5.46 10.76
CA ILE A 59 -23.29 6.35 9.87
C ILE A 59 -22.79 7.79 9.94
N THR A 60 -22.46 8.29 11.13
CA THR A 60 -21.89 9.64 11.32
C THR A 60 -20.43 9.71 10.87
N GLY A 61 -19.62 8.70 11.18
CA GLY A 61 -18.23 8.58 10.72
C GLY A 61 -18.10 8.58 9.19
N ALA A 62 -19.03 7.92 8.48
CA ALA A 62 -19.07 7.93 7.02
C ALA A 62 -19.46 9.30 6.40
N ASN A 63 -20.10 10.19 7.17
CA ASN A 63 -20.41 11.56 6.75
C ASN A 63 -19.36 12.58 7.24
N SER A 64 -18.65 12.30 8.33
CA SER A 64 -17.56 13.12 8.85
C SER A 64 -16.22 12.61 8.32
N SER A 65 -15.93 12.87 7.04
CA SER A 65 -14.63 12.60 6.41
C SER A 65 -13.50 13.52 6.90
N ASN A 66 -13.57 13.98 8.16
CA ASN A 66 -12.62 14.93 8.74
C ASN A 66 -12.57 14.81 10.27
N ARG A 67 -11.82 13.83 10.79
CA ARG A 67 -11.28 13.88 12.16
C ARG A 67 -10.10 12.92 12.32
N ASP A 68 -8.90 13.49 12.38
CA ASP A 68 -7.69 12.78 12.77
C ASP A 68 -7.85 12.24 14.21
N SER A 69 -7.73 10.91 14.37
CA SER A 69 -7.48 10.30 15.67
C SER A 69 -5.97 10.27 15.90
N THR A 70 -5.47 11.20 16.71
CA THR A 70 -4.06 11.23 17.14
C THR A 70 -3.67 9.90 17.78
N GLY A 71 -2.84 9.12 17.09
CA GLY A 71 -2.47 7.76 17.48
C GLY A 71 -1.40 7.19 16.55
N ASP A 72 -0.15 7.55 16.80
CA ASP A 72 1.01 7.08 16.03
C ASP A 72 1.20 5.55 16.14
N ALA A 73 0.63 4.80 15.19
CA ALA A 73 1.14 3.52 14.67
C ALA A 73 0.18 2.90 13.63
N ASN A 74 0.29 3.28 12.34
CA ASN A 74 -0.09 2.47 11.15
C ASN A 74 -0.04 3.27 9.82
N SER A 75 1.08 3.93 9.48
CA SER A 75 1.26 4.48 8.12
C SER A 75 1.93 3.45 7.20
N ALA A 76 1.42 3.30 5.98
CA ALA A 76 1.95 2.38 4.99
C ALA A 76 3.28 2.90 4.42
N THR A 77 4.34 2.10 4.50
CA THR A 77 5.68 2.48 4.03
C THR A 77 6.00 1.85 2.69
N THR A 78 6.37 2.69 1.72
CA THR A 78 6.89 2.25 0.42
C THR A 78 8.41 2.38 0.40
N SER A 79 9.12 1.32 0.03
CA SER A 79 10.59 1.28 -0.11
C SER A 79 11.03 1.19 -1.57
N VAL A 80 12.28 1.56 -1.88
CA VAL A 80 12.79 1.58 -3.28
C VAL A 80 14.17 0.92 -3.43
N ARG A 81 14.27 -0.23 -4.12
CA ARG A 81 15.53 -0.95 -4.49
C ARG A 81 15.76 -0.92 -6.02
N LEU A 82 16.30 -1.89 -6.81
CA LEU A 82 16.69 -1.62 -8.24
C LEU A 82 16.65 -2.73 -9.36
N ARG A 83 16.50 -2.32 -10.66
CA ARG A 83 16.96 -3.05 -11.91
C ARG A 83 17.14 -2.16 -13.19
N ARG A 84 17.21 -2.68 -14.45
CA ARG A 84 17.91 -1.99 -15.60
C ARG A 84 17.22 -2.05 -17.00
N GLY A 85 17.01 -0.89 -17.67
CA GLY A 85 16.43 -0.73 -19.02
C GLY A 85 16.48 0.71 -19.59
N THR A 86 16.50 0.88 -20.93
CA THR A 86 16.94 2.13 -21.61
C THR A 86 15.80 3.04 -22.13
N ARG A 87 15.95 4.37 -21.96
CA ARG A 87 14.94 5.38 -22.33
C ARG A 87 14.90 5.75 -23.83
N ARG A 88 13.69 5.80 -24.39
CA ARG A 88 13.29 6.76 -25.46
C ARG A 88 12.08 7.57 -24.98
N ARG A 89 12.06 8.88 -25.24
CA ARG A 89 10.92 9.75 -24.88
C ARG A 89 9.70 9.45 -25.76
N ARG A 90 8.61 9.00 -25.14
CA ARG A 90 7.23 9.12 -25.65
C ARG A 90 6.34 9.67 -24.54
N THR A 91 5.25 10.31 -24.91
CA THR A 91 4.19 10.78 -24.01
C THR A 91 3.72 9.63 -23.11
N ALA A 92 3.66 9.87 -21.81
CA ALA A 92 3.41 8.82 -20.83
C ALA A 92 1.98 8.28 -20.96
N LYS A 93 1.83 7.03 -21.42
CA LYS A 93 0.63 6.24 -21.14
C LYS A 93 0.52 6.11 -19.61
N THR A 94 -0.61 6.52 -19.05
CA THR A 94 -0.91 6.45 -17.60
C THR A 94 -1.10 5.03 -17.07
N VAL A 95 -1.11 4.04 -17.97
CA VAL A 95 -1.15 2.62 -17.68
C VAL A 95 0.17 2.02 -18.15
N GLN A 96 0.95 1.46 -17.23
CA GLN A 96 2.08 0.60 -17.58
C GLN A 96 1.50 -0.67 -18.23
N GLU A 97 1.90 -0.94 -19.46
CA GLU A 97 1.51 -2.17 -20.15
C GLU A 97 2.07 -3.36 -19.37
N LEU A 98 1.25 -4.40 -19.18
CA LEU A 98 1.69 -5.65 -18.56
C LEU A 98 2.91 -6.16 -19.33
N GLU A 99 4.01 -6.41 -18.62
CA GLU A 99 5.21 -6.98 -19.24
C GLU A 99 4.83 -8.29 -19.93
N SER A 100 5.10 -8.37 -21.24
CA SER A 100 4.81 -9.56 -22.02
C SER A 100 5.62 -10.73 -21.45
N TYR A 101 4.94 -11.73 -20.90
CA TYR A 101 5.56 -12.92 -20.36
C TYR A 101 6.43 -13.58 -21.44
N ASN A 102 7.75 -13.48 -21.31
CA ASN A 102 8.70 -14.12 -22.21
C ASN A 102 9.07 -15.50 -21.61
N PRO A 103 8.53 -16.61 -22.14
CA PRO A 103 8.83 -17.94 -21.62
C PRO A 103 10.29 -18.34 -21.88
N GLU A 104 10.89 -17.90 -22.97
CA GLU A 104 12.23 -18.29 -23.41
C GLU A 104 13.30 -17.79 -22.43
N ILE A 105 13.21 -16.54 -21.98
CA ILE A 105 14.15 -15.98 -20.98
C ILE A 105 14.04 -16.74 -19.65
N LYS A 106 12.83 -17.14 -19.25
CA LYS A 106 12.61 -17.88 -17.99
C LYS A 106 13.07 -19.34 -18.08
N LEU A 107 12.96 -19.96 -19.26
CA LEU A 107 13.52 -21.28 -19.53
C LEU A 107 15.07 -21.22 -19.59
N ALA A 108 15.63 -20.18 -20.19
CA ALA A 108 17.08 -19.98 -20.29
C ALA A 108 17.77 -19.66 -18.95
N THR A 109 17.04 -19.23 -17.91
CA THR A 109 17.60 -19.01 -16.56
C THR A 109 17.96 -20.28 -15.78
N TYR A 110 17.72 -21.48 -16.35
CA TYR A 110 18.14 -22.76 -15.76
C TYR A 110 19.19 -23.47 -16.63
N VAL A 111 20.32 -22.78 -16.88
CA VAL A 111 21.58 -23.46 -17.17
C VAL A 111 22.27 -23.69 -15.84
N ASP A 112 22.41 -24.96 -15.46
CA ASP A 112 23.10 -25.38 -14.24
C ASP A 112 24.62 -25.19 -14.42
N ASP A 113 25.27 -24.51 -13.48
CA ASP A 113 26.72 -24.27 -13.50
C ASP A 113 27.54 -25.58 -13.48
N LEU A 114 26.96 -26.68 -12.98
CA LEU A 114 27.55 -28.02 -12.95
C LEU A 114 27.06 -28.93 -14.09
N ALA A 115 26.24 -28.44 -15.03
CA ALA A 115 25.75 -29.23 -16.17
C ALA A 115 26.89 -29.87 -17.00
N ASP A 116 28.06 -29.21 -17.04
CA ASP A 116 29.21 -29.72 -17.79
C ASP A 116 30.05 -30.79 -17.04
N ASP A 117 29.78 -31.01 -15.76
CA ASP A 117 30.55 -31.91 -14.89
C ASP A 117 30.45 -33.39 -15.32
N ALA A 118 31.56 -34.11 -15.14
CA ALA A 118 31.61 -35.55 -15.34
C ALA A 118 30.71 -36.31 -14.36
N VAL A 119 30.50 -35.80 -13.14
CA VAL A 119 29.56 -36.35 -12.16
C VAL A 119 28.12 -36.14 -12.64
N PHE A 120 27.74 -34.91 -13.00
CA PHE A 120 26.39 -34.56 -13.48
C PHE A 120 25.98 -35.45 -14.67
N LYS A 121 26.81 -35.49 -15.73
CA LYS A 121 26.58 -36.32 -16.93
C LYS A 121 26.52 -37.82 -16.65
N SER A 122 27.24 -38.30 -15.62
CA SER A 122 27.16 -39.71 -15.19
C SER A 122 25.86 -40.04 -14.47
N ILE A 123 25.29 -39.10 -13.71
CA ILE A 123 24.01 -39.25 -13.03
C ILE A 123 22.85 -39.12 -14.03
N GLU A 124 22.92 -38.16 -14.95
CA GLU A 124 21.94 -37.96 -16.03
C GLU A 124 21.80 -39.21 -16.91
N SER A 125 22.91 -39.70 -17.47
CA SER A 125 22.90 -40.94 -18.29
C SER A 125 22.50 -42.19 -17.49
N ALA A 126 22.79 -42.26 -16.19
CA ALA A 126 22.27 -43.32 -15.32
C ALA A 126 20.75 -43.20 -15.12
N ALA A 127 20.22 -41.98 -14.90
CA ALA A 127 18.80 -41.70 -14.75
C ALA A 127 18.02 -42.03 -16.03
N GLU A 128 18.51 -41.64 -17.21
CA GLU A 128 17.94 -42.05 -18.50
C GLU A 128 17.90 -43.57 -18.65
N SER A 129 19.02 -44.26 -18.35
CA SER A 129 19.12 -45.72 -18.50
C SER A 129 18.18 -46.50 -17.57
N LEU A 130 17.81 -45.90 -16.43
CA LEU A 130 16.90 -46.47 -15.42
C LEU A 130 15.46 -45.95 -15.57
N GLY A 131 15.19 -45.04 -16.51
CA GLY A 131 13.87 -44.40 -16.68
C GLY A 131 13.43 -43.54 -15.48
N ALA A 132 14.39 -43.05 -14.68
CA ALA A 132 14.11 -42.25 -13.49
C ALA A 132 13.83 -40.79 -13.88
N ILE A 133 12.69 -40.23 -13.44
CA ILE A 133 12.29 -38.86 -13.74
C ILE A 133 12.74 -37.94 -12.60
N PHE A 134 13.86 -37.25 -12.80
CA PHE A 134 14.38 -36.22 -11.90
C PHE A 134 14.28 -34.83 -12.53
N SER A 135 14.22 -33.79 -11.70
CA SER A 135 14.43 -32.41 -12.18
C SER A 135 15.92 -32.11 -12.25
N GLN A 136 16.33 -31.11 -13.03
CA GLN A 136 17.73 -30.68 -13.08
C GLN A 136 18.24 -30.23 -11.70
N GLN A 137 17.42 -29.58 -10.87
CA GLN A 137 17.74 -29.28 -9.47
C GLN A 137 18.06 -30.56 -8.67
N THR A 138 17.29 -31.64 -8.81
CA THR A 138 17.60 -32.90 -8.11
C THR A 138 18.94 -33.50 -8.58
N ILE A 139 19.32 -33.32 -9.84
CA ILE A 139 20.63 -33.75 -10.34
C ILE A 139 21.75 -32.83 -9.83
N HIS A 140 21.49 -31.52 -9.72
CA HIS A 140 22.38 -30.53 -9.08
C HIS A 140 22.70 -30.92 -7.63
N ASP A 141 21.67 -31.05 -6.80
CA ASP A 141 21.79 -31.38 -5.37
C ASP A 141 22.51 -32.72 -5.16
N LEU A 142 22.25 -33.71 -6.03
CA LEU A 142 22.95 -35.00 -6.01
C LEU A 142 24.43 -34.88 -6.44
N THR A 143 24.75 -33.95 -7.35
CA THR A 143 26.12 -33.68 -7.82
C THR A 143 26.91 -32.94 -6.73
N GLU A 144 26.33 -31.92 -6.11
CA GLU A 144 26.89 -31.21 -4.95
C GLU A 144 27.15 -32.20 -3.79
N ALA A 145 26.17 -33.02 -3.42
CA ALA A 145 26.32 -34.03 -2.37
C ALA A 145 27.34 -35.16 -2.68
N VAL A 146 27.78 -35.29 -3.93
CA VAL A 146 28.87 -36.19 -4.36
C VAL A 146 30.23 -35.47 -4.28
N HIS A 147 30.29 -34.19 -4.62
CA HIS A 147 31.49 -33.34 -4.46
C HIS A 147 31.83 -33.07 -2.99
N ASP A 148 30.83 -32.87 -2.13
CA ASP A 148 30.97 -32.80 -0.66
C ASP A 148 31.61 -34.06 -0.06
N ARG A 149 31.57 -35.18 -0.80
CA ARG A 149 32.19 -36.46 -0.43
C ARG A 149 33.53 -36.69 -1.15
N GLU A 150 34.13 -35.62 -1.67
CA GLU A 150 35.41 -35.56 -2.39
C GLU A 150 35.48 -36.45 -3.65
N LYS A 151 34.33 -36.81 -4.25
CA LYS A 151 34.26 -37.71 -5.42
C LYS A 151 34.10 -36.97 -6.73
N THR A 152 35.23 -36.57 -7.31
CA THR A 152 35.28 -35.89 -8.63
C THR A 152 34.81 -36.74 -9.82
N LYS A 153 34.65 -38.07 -9.66
CA LYS A 153 34.11 -38.99 -10.67
C LYS A 153 33.36 -40.16 -10.03
N LEU A 154 32.22 -40.53 -10.62
CA LEU A 154 31.48 -41.76 -10.29
C LEU A 154 31.82 -42.86 -11.30
N THR A 155 31.95 -44.10 -10.81
CA THR A 155 31.88 -45.27 -11.71
C THR A 155 30.43 -45.54 -12.10
N LYS A 156 30.19 -46.15 -13.27
CA LYS A 156 28.82 -46.42 -13.77
C LYS A 156 27.94 -47.14 -12.73
N LYS A 157 28.48 -48.16 -12.05
CA LYS A 157 27.77 -48.89 -10.97
C LYS A 157 27.42 -48.02 -9.76
N GLN A 158 28.26 -47.03 -9.43
CA GLN A 158 27.98 -46.10 -8.33
C GLN A 158 26.93 -45.06 -8.71
N ALA A 159 26.94 -44.58 -9.96
CA ALA A 159 25.90 -43.70 -10.48
C ALA A 159 24.54 -44.44 -10.58
N GLU A 160 24.52 -45.65 -11.13
CA GLU A 160 23.34 -46.54 -11.15
C GLU A 160 22.80 -46.77 -9.73
N ALA A 161 23.67 -47.12 -8.76
CA ALA A 161 23.26 -47.31 -7.37
C ALA A 161 22.68 -46.04 -6.72
N LEU A 162 23.34 -44.89 -6.91
CA LEU A 162 22.89 -43.59 -6.42
C LEU A 162 21.50 -43.24 -6.98
N VAL A 163 21.30 -43.38 -8.29
CA VAL A 163 20.03 -43.15 -8.97
C VAL A 163 18.95 -44.11 -8.45
N THR A 164 19.25 -45.39 -8.23
CA THR A 164 18.24 -46.34 -7.71
C THR A 164 17.78 -46.01 -6.29
N GLU A 165 18.67 -45.63 -5.38
CA GLU A 165 18.27 -45.21 -4.03
C GLU A 165 17.60 -43.84 -4.02
N ALA A 166 18.03 -42.89 -4.87
CA ALA A 166 17.37 -41.60 -5.05
C ALA A 166 15.93 -41.77 -5.61
N ALA A 167 15.74 -42.61 -6.62
CA ALA A 167 14.41 -42.92 -7.18
C ALA A 167 13.51 -43.64 -6.18
N LYS A 168 14.07 -44.51 -5.33
CA LYS A 168 13.37 -45.18 -4.23
C LYS A 168 12.95 -44.18 -3.14
N ALA A 169 13.83 -43.28 -2.72
CA ALA A 169 13.51 -42.20 -1.79
C ALA A 169 12.44 -41.26 -2.37
N GLN A 170 12.56 -40.85 -3.64
CA GLN A 170 11.56 -40.05 -4.35
C GLN A 170 10.20 -40.77 -4.43
N LYS A 171 10.19 -42.10 -4.60
CA LYS A 171 8.96 -42.90 -4.60
C LYS A 171 8.32 -42.98 -3.20
N MET A 172 9.13 -43.07 -2.14
CA MET A 172 8.66 -43.05 -0.74
C MET A 172 8.20 -41.66 -0.28
N ALA A 173 8.73 -40.59 -0.86
CA ALA A 173 8.35 -39.20 -0.54
C ALA A 173 7.12 -38.69 -1.32
N LYS A 174 6.50 -39.52 -2.16
CA LYS A 174 5.24 -39.18 -2.84
C LYS A 174 4.07 -39.35 -1.87
N ILE A 175 3.10 -38.45 -1.96
CA ILE A 175 1.81 -38.60 -1.28
C ILE A 175 1.07 -39.81 -1.85
N ASP A 176 0.40 -40.57 -0.98
CA ASP A 176 -0.40 -41.71 -1.40
C ASP A 176 -1.63 -41.26 -2.22
N PRO A 177 -2.03 -42.03 -3.25
CA PRO A 177 -3.24 -41.74 -4.00
C PRO A 177 -4.49 -41.72 -3.10
N TYR A 178 -5.40 -40.78 -3.39
CA TYR A 178 -6.66 -40.57 -2.64
C TYR A 178 -6.51 -40.03 -1.21
N GLU A 179 -5.31 -39.63 -0.78
CA GLU A 179 -5.11 -38.93 0.49
C GLU A 179 -5.88 -37.59 0.55
N ALA A 180 -6.40 -37.23 1.73
CA ALA A 180 -7.25 -36.07 1.96
C ALA A 180 -6.45 -34.75 2.04
N ALA A 181 -5.54 -34.53 1.09
CA ALA A 181 -4.57 -33.44 1.07
C ALA A 181 -5.17 -32.05 1.31
N GLY A 182 -6.39 -31.77 0.83
CA GLY A 182 -7.08 -30.51 1.06
C GLY A 182 -7.47 -30.27 2.53
N ILE A 183 -7.90 -31.31 3.25
CA ILE A 183 -8.24 -31.23 4.67
C ILE A 183 -6.98 -31.08 5.51
N ILE A 184 -5.95 -31.90 5.23
CA ILE A 184 -4.66 -31.82 5.91
C ILE A 184 -4.05 -30.42 5.74
N THR A 185 -4.00 -29.90 4.51
CA THR A 185 -3.48 -28.55 4.22
C THR A 185 -4.27 -27.47 4.95
N ALA A 186 -5.61 -27.55 4.97
CA ALA A 186 -6.46 -26.58 5.67
C ALA A 186 -6.21 -26.59 7.20
N GLN A 187 -6.02 -27.77 7.80
CA GLN A 187 -5.66 -27.88 9.21
C GLN A 187 -4.24 -27.35 9.47
N SER A 188 -3.24 -27.76 8.69
CA SER A 188 -1.85 -27.35 8.88
C SER A 188 -1.61 -25.84 8.75
N ILE A 189 -2.40 -25.11 7.95
CA ILE A 189 -2.34 -23.64 7.89
C ILE A 189 -3.17 -22.96 9.00
N GLY A 190 -4.30 -23.57 9.41
CA GLY A 190 -5.21 -23.00 10.40
C GLY A 190 -4.73 -23.15 11.85
N GLU A 191 -4.18 -24.31 12.21
CA GLU A 191 -3.71 -24.64 13.56
C GLU A 191 -2.68 -23.63 14.12
N PRO A 192 -1.58 -23.27 13.41
CA PRO A 192 -0.65 -22.26 13.90
C PRO A 192 -1.25 -20.85 13.99
N GLY A 193 -2.37 -20.57 13.29
CA GLY A 193 -3.08 -19.30 13.38
C GLY A 193 -3.53 -18.98 14.81
N THR A 194 -3.93 -20.00 15.58
CA THR A 194 -4.26 -19.85 17.01
C THR A 194 -3.05 -19.40 17.84
N GLN A 195 -1.87 -19.96 17.55
CA GLN A 195 -0.62 -19.71 18.26
C GLN A 195 0.05 -18.37 17.86
N MET A 196 -0.23 -17.86 16.65
CA MET A 196 0.33 -16.60 16.15
C MET A 196 -0.16 -15.36 16.93
N THR A 197 -1.24 -15.47 17.69
CA THR A 197 -1.85 -14.38 18.46
C THR A 197 -0.94 -13.80 19.57
N MET A 198 -0.02 -14.59 20.13
CA MET A 198 0.78 -14.22 21.31
C MET A 198 2.22 -13.78 21.03
N ARG A 199 2.75 -13.98 19.82
CA ARG A 199 4.21 -13.86 19.54
C ARG A 199 4.69 -12.51 18.98
N THR A 200 3.80 -11.57 18.65
CA THR A 200 4.14 -10.42 17.79
C THR A 200 4.49 -9.10 18.51
N PHE A 201 4.14 -8.91 19.78
CA PHE A 201 4.27 -7.61 20.46
C PHE A 201 5.70 -7.19 20.88
N HIS A 202 6.67 -8.09 20.89
CA HIS A 202 8.01 -7.83 21.44
C HIS A 202 9.06 -7.36 20.41
N TYR A 203 8.73 -7.29 19.12
CA TYR A 203 9.66 -6.85 18.06
C TYR A 203 9.70 -5.32 17.84
N ALA A 204 9.27 -4.52 18.83
CA ALA A 204 9.11 -3.06 18.76
C ALA A 204 10.43 -2.23 18.70
N GLY A 205 11.55 -2.83 18.27
CA GLY A 205 12.88 -2.21 18.28
C GLY A 205 13.31 -1.53 16.97
N VAL A 206 12.65 -1.79 15.84
CA VAL A 206 13.06 -1.25 14.52
C VAL A 206 11.87 -0.59 13.83
N ALA A 207 11.98 0.73 13.59
CA ALA A 207 10.90 1.62 13.15
C ALA A 207 10.44 1.45 11.67
N THR A 208 10.57 0.25 11.09
CA THR A 208 10.44 0.02 9.64
C THR A 208 9.40 -1.03 9.23
N VAL A 209 8.85 -1.82 10.15
CA VAL A 209 7.82 -2.83 9.85
C VAL A 209 6.75 -2.83 10.95
N ASN A 210 5.48 -2.67 10.56
CA ASN A 210 4.35 -2.84 11.48
C ASN A 210 4.12 -4.35 11.70
N VAL A 211 4.72 -4.92 12.75
CA VAL A 211 4.74 -6.39 13.04
C VAL A 211 3.36 -6.93 13.51
N THR A 212 2.32 -6.10 13.57
CA THR A 212 1.03 -6.41 14.19
C THR A 212 0.04 -7.18 13.30
N GLN A 213 0.37 -7.49 12.04
CA GLN A 213 -0.60 -8.00 11.07
C GLN A 213 -0.52 -9.48 10.69
N GLY A 214 0.30 -10.33 11.34
CA GLY A 214 0.51 -11.73 10.94
C GLY A 214 -0.76 -12.51 10.55
N LEU A 215 -1.65 -12.77 11.51
CA LEU A 215 -2.92 -13.47 11.26
C LEU A 215 -3.94 -12.64 10.46
N PRO A 216 -4.20 -11.34 10.75
CA PRO A 216 -5.08 -10.51 9.93
C PRO A 216 -4.70 -10.49 8.44
N ARG A 217 -3.41 -10.47 8.12
CA ARG A 217 -2.89 -10.44 6.75
C ARG A 217 -3.15 -11.74 6.00
N ILE A 218 -3.06 -12.89 6.67
CA ILE A 218 -3.43 -14.19 6.08
C ILE A 218 -4.91 -14.18 5.72
N ILE A 219 -5.78 -13.69 6.62
CA ILE A 219 -7.22 -13.56 6.37
C ILE A 219 -7.49 -12.65 5.16
N GLU A 220 -6.85 -11.48 5.06
CA GLU A 220 -7.01 -10.58 3.90
C GLU A 220 -6.68 -11.22 2.55
N ILE A 221 -5.63 -12.06 2.53
CA ILE A 221 -5.15 -12.73 1.31
C ILE A 221 -6.11 -13.86 0.92
N VAL A 222 -6.56 -14.67 1.90
CA VAL A 222 -7.50 -15.78 1.67
C VAL A 222 -8.90 -15.28 1.28
N ASP A 223 -9.38 -14.21 1.93
CA ASP A 223 -10.64 -13.53 1.61
C ASP A 223 -10.59 -12.78 0.26
N ALA A 224 -9.42 -12.68 -0.38
CA ALA A 224 -9.16 -11.89 -1.59
C ALA A 224 -9.67 -10.44 -1.50
N ARG A 225 -9.43 -9.75 -0.37
CA ARG A 225 -9.96 -8.40 -0.12
C ARG A 225 -9.46 -7.39 -1.15
N LYS A 226 -10.40 -6.62 -1.72
CA LYS A 226 -10.14 -5.61 -2.77
C LYS A 226 -9.15 -4.52 -2.36
N VAL A 227 -9.16 -4.12 -1.09
CA VAL A 227 -8.20 -3.18 -0.50
C VAL A 227 -7.68 -3.81 0.79
N PRO A 228 -6.38 -4.12 0.88
CA PRO A 228 -5.78 -4.62 2.11
C PRO A 228 -5.57 -3.48 3.12
N ASN A 229 -5.48 -3.81 4.40
CA ASN A 229 -5.01 -2.82 5.38
C ASN A 229 -3.50 -2.58 5.20
N THR A 230 -3.08 -1.32 5.29
CA THR A 230 -1.68 -0.86 5.08
C THR A 230 -0.98 -1.46 3.84
N PRO A 231 -1.39 -1.10 2.61
CA PRO A 231 -0.73 -1.57 1.39
C PRO A 231 0.72 -1.05 1.29
N THR A 232 1.70 -1.95 1.38
CA THR A 232 3.12 -1.62 1.19
C THR A 232 3.56 -1.93 -0.24
N MET A 233 4.50 -1.13 -0.76
CA MET A 233 5.11 -1.35 -2.07
C MET A 233 6.64 -1.36 -1.95
N THR A 234 7.29 -2.25 -2.69
CA THR A 234 8.74 -2.21 -2.92
C THR A 234 8.99 -1.84 -4.37
N ILE A 235 9.10 -0.53 -4.63
CA ILE A 235 9.47 0.01 -5.94
C ILE A 235 10.92 -0.41 -6.22
N ARG A 236 11.34 -0.43 -7.49
CA ARG A 236 12.75 -0.52 -7.84
C ARG A 236 13.17 0.57 -8.85
N LEU A 237 14.09 1.45 -8.43
CA LEU A 237 14.86 2.45 -9.20
C LEU A 237 15.66 1.79 -10.33
N GLU A 238 16.38 2.60 -11.15
CA GLU A 238 17.05 2.09 -12.34
C GLU A 238 18.50 2.58 -12.58
N GLY A 239 19.39 1.65 -12.96
CA GLY A 239 20.73 1.92 -13.50
C GLY A 239 21.77 2.44 -12.49
N GLU A 240 22.68 3.32 -12.92
CA GLU A 240 23.77 3.91 -12.11
C GLU A 240 23.28 4.64 -10.85
N LYS A 241 22.00 5.00 -10.81
CA LYS A 241 21.35 5.58 -9.62
C LYS A 241 21.12 4.54 -8.51
N SER A 242 21.57 3.30 -8.70
CA SER A 242 21.46 2.22 -7.72
C SER A 242 22.09 2.55 -6.39
N THR A 243 23.32 3.03 -6.47
CA THR A 243 24.21 3.19 -5.33
C THR A 243 24.17 4.62 -4.79
N SER A 244 23.29 5.48 -5.35
CA SER A 244 23.19 6.89 -4.98
C SER A 244 22.06 7.12 -3.96
N PRO A 245 22.37 7.31 -2.67
CA PRO A 245 21.34 7.55 -1.65
C PRO A 245 20.57 8.84 -1.91
N ASP A 246 21.21 9.85 -2.51
CA ASP A 246 20.54 11.12 -2.85
C ASP A 246 19.56 10.98 -4.02
N ALA A 247 19.80 10.07 -4.97
CA ALA A 247 18.83 9.76 -6.01
C ALA A 247 17.59 9.07 -5.42
N ALA A 248 17.78 8.14 -4.48
CA ALA A 248 16.69 7.48 -3.76
C ALA A 248 15.87 8.46 -2.90
N ARG A 249 16.53 9.35 -2.14
CA ARG A 249 15.87 10.41 -1.36
C ARG A 249 15.07 11.37 -2.24
N LYS A 250 15.63 11.80 -3.37
CA LYS A 250 14.93 12.67 -4.35
C LYS A 250 13.71 11.98 -4.95
N LEU A 251 13.79 10.68 -5.23
CA LEU A 251 12.64 9.91 -5.71
C LEU A 251 11.57 9.76 -4.62
N ALA A 252 11.95 9.36 -3.40
CA ALA A 252 11.01 9.22 -2.27
C ALA A 252 10.22 10.52 -2.05
N ALA A 253 10.90 11.67 -1.95
CA ALA A 253 10.31 13.00 -1.84
C ALA A 253 9.52 13.48 -3.07
N SER A 254 9.53 12.73 -4.19
CA SER A 254 8.71 13.00 -5.37
C SER A 254 7.46 12.12 -5.46
N ILE A 255 7.48 10.95 -4.84
CA ILE A 255 6.38 9.99 -4.80
C ILE A 255 5.47 10.30 -3.61
N GLU A 256 6.06 10.59 -2.45
CA GLU A 256 5.36 10.84 -1.20
C GLU A 256 4.39 12.04 -1.29
N ILE A 257 3.16 11.85 -0.83
CA ILE A 257 2.14 12.89 -0.88
C ILE A 257 2.51 14.06 0.03
N THR A 258 2.46 15.26 -0.52
CA THR A 258 2.72 16.50 0.20
C THR A 258 1.45 17.34 0.16
N THR A 259 0.68 17.29 1.24
CA THR A 259 -0.44 18.19 1.52
C THR A 259 0.06 19.51 2.11
N THR A 260 -0.78 20.55 2.12
CA THR A 260 -0.43 21.85 2.73
C THR A 260 -0.12 21.70 4.23
N ALA A 261 -0.90 20.90 4.96
CA ALA A 261 -0.69 20.62 6.39
C ALA A 261 0.70 20.02 6.71
N ASN A 262 1.28 19.23 5.79
CA ASN A 262 2.62 18.66 5.97
C ASN A 262 3.75 19.69 5.87
N ILE A 263 3.50 20.88 5.29
CA ILE A 263 4.52 21.90 5.02
C ILE A 263 4.25 23.27 5.64
N ALA A 264 3.03 23.54 6.12
CA ALA A 264 2.62 24.83 6.63
C ALA A 264 1.75 24.68 7.89
N ASP A 265 1.92 25.59 8.84
CA ASP A 265 0.89 25.85 9.86
C ASP A 265 -0.17 26.77 9.26
N ILE A 266 -1.43 26.42 9.46
CA ILE A 266 -2.60 27.15 8.96
C ILE A 266 -3.17 27.94 10.15
N GLU A 267 -3.22 29.26 10.03
CA GLU A 267 -3.85 30.16 11.02
C GLU A 267 -4.97 30.96 10.37
N THR A 268 -6.17 30.89 10.92
CA THR A 268 -7.34 31.66 10.45
C THR A 268 -7.50 32.94 11.27
N ASP A 269 -7.34 34.09 10.61
CA ASP A 269 -7.56 35.40 11.17
C ASP A 269 -9.01 35.83 10.88
N VAL A 270 -9.88 35.57 11.85
CA VAL A 270 -11.32 35.88 11.79
C VAL A 270 -11.56 37.39 11.69
N THR A 271 -10.66 38.22 12.22
CA THR A 271 -10.84 39.69 12.26
C THR A 271 -10.62 40.34 10.90
N GLN A 272 -9.59 39.89 10.17
CA GLN A 272 -9.27 40.37 8.82
C GLN A 272 -9.78 39.43 7.71
N ARG A 273 -10.55 38.39 8.09
CA ARG A 273 -11.14 37.36 7.21
C ARG A 273 -10.14 36.75 6.22
N ARG A 274 -8.94 36.47 6.70
CA ARG A 274 -7.81 35.96 5.91
C ARG A 274 -7.25 34.69 6.54
N LEU A 275 -6.61 33.88 5.71
CA LEU A 275 -5.94 32.66 6.11
C LEU A 275 -4.43 32.83 5.91
N VAL A 276 -3.66 32.60 6.97
CA VAL A 276 -2.22 32.82 7.04
C VAL A 276 -1.52 31.47 7.09
N LEU A 277 -0.73 31.17 6.07
CA LEU A 277 0.09 29.95 5.97
C LEU A 277 1.53 30.25 6.36
N LYS A 278 1.98 29.71 7.51
CA LYS A 278 3.39 29.81 7.95
C LYS A 278 4.19 28.61 7.45
N LEU A 279 5.10 28.84 6.50
CA LEU A 279 5.83 27.79 5.78
C LEU A 279 7.00 27.20 6.59
N LYS A 280 6.96 25.90 6.88
CA LYS A 280 8.02 25.15 7.58
C LYS A 280 9.19 24.85 6.65
N LYS A 281 10.20 25.72 6.65
CA LYS A 281 11.42 25.62 5.83
C LYS A 281 12.17 24.28 5.97
N GLY A 282 12.06 23.59 7.12
CA GLY A 282 12.62 22.25 7.31
C GLY A 282 11.92 21.19 6.45
N ASN A 283 10.60 21.09 6.57
CA ASN A 283 9.77 20.13 5.83
C ASN A 283 9.86 20.37 4.31
N LEU A 284 9.86 21.65 3.89
CA LEU A 284 10.03 22.04 2.48
C LEU A 284 11.35 21.53 1.87
N LYS A 285 12.46 21.59 2.61
CA LYS A 285 13.75 21.02 2.18
C LYS A 285 13.68 19.49 2.08
N GLN A 286 13.08 18.80 3.04
CA GLN A 286 12.94 17.34 3.03
C GLN A 286 12.07 16.85 1.86
N LYS A 287 10.95 17.51 1.58
CA LYS A 287 10.05 17.21 0.46
C LYS A 287 10.56 17.73 -0.89
N GLY A 288 11.69 18.46 -0.91
CA GLY A 288 12.29 19.02 -2.13
C GLY A 288 11.31 19.91 -2.91
N MET A 289 10.77 20.94 -2.25
CA MET A 289 9.89 21.94 -2.85
C MET A 289 10.32 23.34 -2.42
N THR A 290 10.34 24.30 -3.34
CA THR A 290 10.64 25.71 -3.01
C THR A 290 9.39 26.46 -2.52
N PRO A 291 9.52 27.49 -1.66
CA PRO A 291 8.37 28.30 -1.23
C PRO A 291 7.64 29.00 -2.38
N ALA A 292 8.35 29.35 -3.47
CA ALA A 292 7.74 29.91 -4.68
C ALA A 292 6.87 28.87 -5.42
N GLU A 293 7.34 27.62 -5.56
CA GLU A 293 6.51 26.53 -6.10
C GLU A 293 5.25 26.27 -5.28
N VAL A 294 5.26 26.51 -3.96
CA VAL A 294 4.06 26.41 -3.12
C VAL A 294 3.05 27.49 -3.51
N LYS A 295 3.50 28.76 -3.61
CA LYS A 295 2.66 29.89 -4.03
C LYS A 295 2.01 29.62 -5.39
N ASP A 296 2.81 29.35 -6.42
CA ASP A 296 2.36 29.05 -7.79
C ASP A 296 1.27 27.97 -7.85
N LYS A 297 1.38 26.94 -6.99
CA LYS A 297 0.44 25.82 -6.95
C LYS A 297 -0.84 26.17 -6.23
N LEU A 298 -0.76 26.90 -5.12
CA LEU A 298 -1.93 27.38 -4.39
C LEU A 298 -2.76 28.33 -5.27
N GLU A 299 -2.12 29.29 -5.95
CA GLU A 299 -2.78 30.21 -6.89
C GLU A 299 -3.52 29.45 -8.00
N ARG A 300 -2.84 28.52 -8.68
CA ARG A 300 -3.44 27.73 -9.77
C ARG A 300 -4.57 26.79 -9.30
N ALA A 301 -4.46 26.23 -8.10
CA ALA A 301 -5.44 25.27 -7.58
C ALA A 301 -6.67 25.95 -6.97
N LEU A 302 -6.50 27.12 -6.35
CA LEU A 302 -7.60 27.88 -5.72
C LEU A 302 -8.24 28.88 -6.68
N ARG A 303 -7.51 29.34 -7.71
CA ARG A 303 -7.84 30.53 -8.53
C ARG A 303 -8.02 31.80 -7.68
N LEU A 304 -7.23 31.90 -6.62
CA LEU A 304 -7.17 33.06 -5.73
C LEU A 304 -5.77 33.67 -5.81
N TYR A 305 -5.69 34.98 -5.59
CA TYR A 305 -4.41 35.64 -5.40
C TYR A 305 -3.80 35.22 -4.06
N VAL A 306 -2.49 34.94 -4.03
CA VAL A 306 -1.76 34.57 -2.81
C VAL A 306 -0.70 35.62 -2.53
N GLU A 307 -0.96 36.47 -1.53
CA GLU A 307 0.00 37.47 -1.07
C GLU A 307 1.18 36.76 -0.37
N ALA A 308 2.39 37.28 -0.59
CA ALA A 308 3.62 36.69 -0.10
C ALA A 308 4.50 37.74 0.59
N ASP A 309 4.90 37.48 1.84
CA ASP A 309 5.79 38.33 2.66
C ASP A 309 7.07 38.76 1.90
N LYS A 310 7.59 37.90 1.00
CA LYS A 310 8.83 38.12 0.24
C LYS A 310 8.74 37.45 -1.12
N GLU A 311 9.10 38.15 -2.20
CA GLU A 311 9.07 37.60 -3.58
C GLU A 311 9.87 36.30 -3.75
N LYS A 312 11.13 36.27 -3.26
CA LYS A 312 12.07 35.18 -3.58
C LYS A 312 12.07 34.02 -2.58
N ASN A 313 11.66 34.25 -1.34
CA ASN A 313 11.68 33.27 -0.25
C ASN A 313 10.59 33.58 0.79
N PRO A 314 9.30 33.44 0.44
CA PRO A 314 8.22 33.69 1.40
C PRO A 314 8.33 32.76 2.61
N SER A 315 8.20 33.36 3.79
CA SER A 315 8.01 32.65 5.08
C SER A 315 6.54 32.47 5.41
N VAL A 316 5.73 33.42 4.95
CA VAL A 316 4.29 33.53 5.20
C VAL A 316 3.62 33.78 3.86
N LEU A 317 2.52 33.06 3.61
CA LEU A 317 1.61 33.31 2.50
C LEU A 317 0.24 33.67 3.09
N THR A 318 -0.40 34.72 2.58
CA THR A 318 -1.73 35.16 3.01
C THR A 318 -2.72 34.93 1.89
N LEU A 319 -3.87 34.34 2.22
CA LEU A 319 -4.96 34.06 1.29
C LEU A 319 -6.24 34.71 1.81
N ILE A 320 -6.99 35.33 0.91
CA ILE A 320 -8.26 35.98 1.22
C ILE A 320 -9.32 35.37 0.30
N PRO A 321 -10.45 34.83 0.83
CA PRO A 321 -11.51 34.29 -0.01
C PRO A 321 -12.07 35.37 -0.96
N GLY A 322 -12.33 35.01 -2.21
CA GLY A 322 -12.97 35.89 -3.21
C GLY A 322 -12.03 36.76 -4.05
N ILE A 323 -10.79 37.01 -3.62
CA ILE A 323 -9.82 37.85 -4.35
C ILE A 323 -9.11 37.04 -5.44
N GLN A 324 -9.25 37.45 -6.71
CA GLN A 324 -8.62 36.77 -7.86
C GLN A 324 -7.46 37.56 -8.47
N THR A 325 -7.42 38.88 -8.30
CA THR A 325 -6.38 39.77 -8.83
C THR A 325 -5.85 40.76 -7.77
N GLU A 326 -4.70 41.37 -8.02
CA GLU A 326 -4.15 42.44 -7.16
C GLU A 326 -5.02 43.70 -7.12
N GLU A 327 -5.92 43.87 -8.09
CA GLU A 327 -6.85 45.01 -8.15
C GLU A 327 -8.03 44.80 -7.19
N ASP A 328 -8.47 43.54 -6.98
CA ASP A 328 -9.53 43.16 -6.04
C ASP A 328 -9.13 43.34 -4.56
N MET A 329 -7.84 43.46 -4.25
CA MET A 329 -7.36 43.84 -2.90
C MET A 329 -7.87 45.21 -2.45
N LYS A 330 -8.25 46.09 -3.39
CA LYS A 330 -8.75 47.45 -3.10
C LYS A 330 -10.26 47.47 -2.82
N THR A 331 -11.02 46.49 -3.32
CA THR A 331 -12.48 46.36 -3.14
C THR A 331 -12.87 45.50 -1.94
N LEU A 332 -11.89 44.92 -1.22
CA LEU A 332 -12.08 44.14 0.01
C LEU A 332 -12.88 44.88 1.12
N ALA A 333 -12.88 46.21 1.11
CA ALA A 333 -13.67 47.03 2.02
C ALA A 333 -15.18 47.07 1.68
N GLU A 334 -15.56 46.78 0.43
CA GLU A 334 -16.95 46.90 -0.05
C GLU A 334 -17.72 45.58 0.08
N ASN A 335 -17.07 44.43 -0.15
CA ASN A 335 -17.66 43.10 0.00
C ASN A 335 -16.71 42.14 0.74
N PRO A 336 -16.68 42.17 2.08
CA PRO A 336 -15.81 41.29 2.86
C PRO A 336 -16.35 39.83 2.83
N PRO A 337 -15.49 38.82 2.60
CA PRO A 337 -15.93 37.44 2.36
C PRO A 337 -16.67 36.84 3.55
N SER A 338 -17.59 35.90 3.31
CA SER A 338 -18.36 35.26 4.36
C SER A 338 -17.49 34.39 5.27
N TYR A 339 -17.84 34.32 6.56
CA TYR A 339 -17.20 33.39 7.50
C TYR A 339 -17.29 31.93 7.04
N THR A 340 -18.39 31.56 6.36
CA THR A 340 -18.56 30.23 5.77
C THR A 340 -17.57 29.96 4.62
N GLU A 341 -17.21 30.98 3.85
CA GLU A 341 -16.27 30.86 2.74
C GLU A 341 -14.82 30.76 3.26
N LEU A 342 -14.51 31.43 4.37
CA LEU A 342 -13.21 31.29 5.05
C LEU A 342 -13.00 29.87 5.57
N LEU A 343 -14.00 29.28 6.24
CA LEU A 343 -13.93 27.90 6.74
C LEU A 343 -13.84 26.87 5.60
N GLN A 344 -14.65 27.03 4.54
CA GLN A 344 -14.56 26.19 3.35
C GLN A 344 -13.20 26.31 2.64
N LEU A 345 -12.57 27.49 2.66
CA LEU A 345 -11.23 27.70 2.14
C LEU A 345 -10.18 27.00 3.01
N GLU A 346 -10.32 27.04 4.34
CA GLU A 346 -9.45 26.33 5.29
C GLU A 346 -9.45 24.82 5.04
N ASP A 347 -10.62 24.17 5.05
CA ASP A 347 -10.77 22.74 4.77
C ASP A 347 -10.15 22.36 3.42
N LYS A 348 -10.48 23.15 2.38
CA LYS A 348 -9.97 22.93 1.01
C LYS A 348 -8.45 23.09 0.91
N ILE A 349 -7.83 23.95 1.73
CA ILE A 349 -6.37 24.15 1.76
C ILE A 349 -5.69 23.03 2.55
N ARG A 350 -6.26 22.58 3.67
CA ARG A 350 -5.72 21.49 4.51
C ARG A 350 -5.49 20.23 3.68
N ASP A 351 -6.52 19.80 2.94
CA ASP A 351 -6.50 18.58 2.14
C ASP A 351 -5.84 18.74 0.76
N MET A 352 -5.40 19.96 0.41
CA MET A 352 -4.81 20.24 -0.89
C MET A 352 -3.46 19.52 -1.07
N ARG A 353 -3.41 18.59 -2.02
CA ARG A 353 -2.16 17.97 -2.49
C ARG A 353 -1.37 18.91 -3.41
N LEU A 354 -0.17 19.28 -2.98
CA LEU A 354 0.78 20.12 -3.73
C LEU A 354 1.81 19.31 -4.53
N LYS A 355 2.12 18.08 -4.11
CA LYS A 355 3.08 17.16 -4.78
C LYS A 355 2.81 15.71 -4.36
N GLY A 356 3.38 14.77 -5.10
CA GLY A 356 3.30 13.33 -4.83
C GLY A 356 2.20 12.62 -5.62
N VAL A 357 2.25 11.29 -5.55
CA VAL A 357 1.28 10.37 -6.15
C VAL A 357 0.06 10.26 -5.22
N PRO A 358 -1.18 10.18 -5.72
CA PRO A 358 -2.33 9.85 -4.86
C PRO A 358 -2.08 8.56 -4.08
N ASN A 359 -2.56 8.52 -2.83
CA ASN A 359 -2.59 7.34 -1.97
C ASN A 359 -1.22 6.79 -1.52
N VAL A 360 -0.12 7.56 -1.67
CA VAL A 360 1.19 7.21 -1.11
C VAL A 360 1.55 8.16 0.03
N GLU A 361 1.21 7.76 1.26
CA GLU A 361 1.40 8.57 2.47
C GLU A 361 2.87 8.77 2.85
N ARG A 362 3.67 7.68 2.84
CA ARG A 362 5.06 7.69 3.32
C ARG A 362 5.98 6.88 2.41
N ALA A 363 7.12 7.47 2.04
CA ALA A 363 8.17 6.82 1.24
C ALA A 363 9.48 6.76 2.03
N ASN A 364 9.91 5.56 2.41
CA ASN A 364 11.12 5.33 3.19
C ASN A 364 12.26 4.83 2.29
N VAL A 365 13.46 5.39 2.43
CA VAL A 365 14.65 4.89 1.74
C VAL A 365 15.34 3.86 2.62
N GLN A 366 15.58 2.68 2.07
CA GLN A 366 16.32 1.59 2.70
C GLN A 366 17.37 1.08 1.73
N LEU A 367 18.58 0.85 2.22
CA LEU A 367 19.58 0.05 1.51
C LEU A 367 19.23 -1.44 1.68
N ASP A 368 19.67 -2.29 0.76
CA ASP A 368 19.71 -3.75 0.89
C ASP A 368 21.05 -4.14 1.51
#